data_AF-A0A7V3FMV1-F1
#
_entry.id   AF-A0A7V3FMV1-F1
#
_cell.length_a   1.000
_cell.length_b   1.000
_cell.length_c   1.000
_cell.angle_alpha   90.00
_cell.angle_beta   90.00
_cell.angle_gamma   90.00
#
_symmetry.space_group_name_H-M   'P 1'
#
loop_
_entity.id
_entity.type
_entity.pdbx_description
1 polymer ?
#
loop_
_entity_poly.entity_id
_entity_poly.type
_entity_poly.pdbx_seq_one_letter_code
_entity_poly.pdbx_strand_id
1 'polypeptide(L)'
;MKVGIQLMQGLPGADAAEALASARRAIALAPDFVRLYPTVVLEGTALAQLYRDGRYRPWTLEAAAQVCRELAALFAAAGIPIIKLGLEFSSDEREGILAGPYHPRFRELVFQNKIAS
;
A
#
# COMPACT_ATOMS: atom_id res chain seq x y z
N MET A 1 -4.60 -21.97 14.05
CA MET A 1 -4.04 -20.60 14.13
C MET A 1 -3.81 -20.13 12.71
N LYS A 2 -4.14 -18.87 12.36
CA LYS A 2 -3.85 -18.32 11.02
C LYS A 2 -2.76 -17.26 11.11
N VAL A 3 -1.84 -17.23 10.15
CA VAL A 3 -0.71 -16.29 10.04
C VAL A 3 -0.94 -15.37 8.86
N GLY A 4 -0.77 -14.06 9.08
CA GLY A 4 -0.90 -13.06 8.02
C GLY A 4 0.32 -12.17 7.92
N ILE A 5 0.61 -11.70 6.70
CA ILE A 5 1.70 -10.76 6.42
C ILE A 5 1.13 -9.39 6.07
N GLN A 6 1.75 -8.35 6.61
CA GLN A 6 1.49 -6.96 6.26
C GLN A 6 2.61 -6.46 5.35
N LEU A 7 2.24 -5.87 4.21
CA LEU A 7 3.18 -5.21 3.31
C LEU A 7 2.82 -3.73 3.19
N MET A 8 3.82 -2.87 3.37
CA MET A 8 3.67 -1.42 3.23
C MET A 8 4.36 -0.95 1.94
N GLN A 9 3.57 -0.47 0.98
CA GLN A 9 4.10 -0.05 -0.32
C GLN A 9 4.57 1.41 -0.25
N GLY A 10 5.74 1.71 -0.82
CA GLY A 10 6.26 3.08 -0.89
C GLY A 10 6.88 3.60 0.41
N LEU A 11 7.46 2.74 1.25
CA LEU A 11 8.32 3.19 2.35
C LEU A 11 9.53 4.01 1.84
N PRO A 12 10.24 4.78 2.69
CA PRO A 12 11.43 5.52 2.28
C PRO A 12 12.46 4.63 1.56
N GLY A 13 12.83 5.02 0.34
CA GLY A 13 13.76 4.27 -0.51
C GLY A 13 13.13 3.09 -1.28
N ALA A 14 11.84 2.81 -1.10
CA ALA A 14 11.14 1.76 -1.85
C ALA A 14 10.61 2.26 -3.20
N ASP A 15 10.60 1.36 -4.17
CA ASP A 15 10.02 1.55 -5.50
C ASP A 15 9.08 0.38 -5.85
N ALA A 16 8.54 0.38 -7.08
CA ALA A 16 7.65 -0.69 -7.54
C ALA A 16 8.35 -2.06 -7.59
N ALA A 17 9.64 -2.10 -7.95
CA ALA A 17 10.39 -3.34 -8.04
C ALA A 17 10.61 -3.97 -6.65
N GLU A 18 10.92 -3.15 -5.65
CA GLU A 18 10.97 -3.57 -4.24
C GLU A 18 9.63 -4.13 -3.78
N ALA A 19 8.52 -3.43 -4.04
CA ALA A 19 7.19 -3.89 -3.64
C ALA A 19 6.83 -5.26 -4.25
N LEU A 20 7.15 -5.47 -5.53
CA LEU A 20 6.95 -6.75 -6.22
C LEU A 20 7.87 -7.85 -5.65
N ALA A 21 9.13 -7.54 -5.34
CA ALA A 21 10.05 -8.48 -4.72
C ALA A 21 9.57 -8.90 -3.33
N SER A 22 9.10 -7.94 -2.52
CA SER A 22 8.51 -8.19 -1.20
C SER A 22 7.24 -9.04 -1.28
N ALA A 23 6.38 -8.81 -2.28
CA ALA A 23 5.21 -9.66 -2.52
C ALA A 23 5.61 -11.11 -2.87
N ARG A 24 6.62 -11.30 -3.75
CA ARG A 24 7.13 -12.64 -4.08
C ARG A 24 7.72 -13.36 -2.87
N ARG A 25 8.46 -12.66 -2.01
CA ARG A 25 8.97 -13.20 -0.74
C ARG A 25 7.82 -13.59 0.19
N ALA A 26 6.81 -12.75 0.31
CA ALA A 26 5.63 -13.06 1.12
C ALA A 26 4.88 -14.30 0.60
N ILE A 27 4.72 -14.44 -0.72
CA ILE A 27 4.13 -15.63 -1.34
C ILE A 27 4.92 -16.90 -1.00
N ALA A 28 6.26 -16.84 -1.06
CA ALA A 28 7.13 -17.97 -0.73
C ALA A 28 6.99 -18.43 0.73
N LEU A 29 6.55 -17.54 1.64
CA LEU A 29 6.27 -17.87 3.04
C LEU A 29 4.89 -18.50 3.25
N ALA A 30 4.05 -18.57 2.21
CA ALA A 30 2.71 -19.18 2.22
C ALA A 30 1.81 -18.76 3.41
N PRO A 31 1.60 -17.45 3.66
CA PRO A 31 0.68 -17.00 4.70
C PRO A 31 -0.77 -17.34 4.38
N ASP A 32 -1.61 -17.45 5.42
CA ASP A 32 -3.05 -17.63 5.25
C ASP A 32 -3.75 -16.43 4.60
N PHE A 33 -3.16 -15.23 4.73
CA PHE A 33 -3.68 -14.00 4.15
C PHE A 33 -2.64 -12.88 4.15
N VAL A 34 -2.90 -11.81 3.39
CA VAL A 34 -2.09 -10.59 3.40
C VAL A 34 -2.91 -9.31 3.56
N ARG A 35 -2.23 -8.25 4.01
CA ARG A 35 -2.73 -6.87 4.06
C ARG A 35 -1.77 -5.95 3.31
N LEU A 36 -2.32 -5.12 2.43
CA LEU A 36 -1.56 -4.18 1.61
C LEU A 36 -1.92 -2.76 2.03
N TYR A 37 -0.93 -2.01 2.51
CA TYR A 37 -1.09 -0.62 2.96
C TYR A 37 -0.14 0.30 2.20
N PRO A 38 -0.65 1.12 1.27
CA PRO A 38 0.19 2.12 0.66
C PRO A 38 0.57 3.17 1.72
N THR A 39 1.84 3.57 1.75
CA THR A 39 2.40 4.33 2.87
C THR A 39 1.93 5.78 2.85
N VAL A 40 1.20 6.19 3.88
CA VAL A 40 0.69 7.56 4.08
C VAL A 40 1.52 8.27 5.14
N VAL A 41 1.79 9.56 4.93
CA VAL A 41 2.49 10.43 5.88
C VAL A 41 1.48 10.97 6.87
N LEU A 42 1.65 10.61 8.14
CA LEU A 42 0.84 11.10 9.25
C LEU A 42 1.65 12.08 10.11
N GLU A 43 1.00 13.14 10.57
CA GLU A 43 1.52 14.11 11.52
C GLU A 43 2.10 13.41 12.76
N GLY A 44 3.18 13.97 13.32
CA GLY A 44 3.82 13.41 14.51
C GLY A 44 4.63 12.12 14.29
N THR A 45 4.77 11.63 13.05
CA THR A 45 5.59 10.46 12.73
C THR A 45 6.99 10.84 12.24
N ALA A 46 7.96 9.92 12.35
CA ALA A 46 9.27 10.09 11.74
C ALA A 46 9.18 10.29 10.21
N LEU A 47 8.16 9.71 9.57
CA LEU A 47 7.91 9.87 8.14
C LEU A 47 7.49 11.31 7.80
N ALA A 48 6.74 12.00 8.68
CA ALA A 48 6.41 13.41 8.53
C ALA A 48 7.65 14.31 8.56
N GLN A 49 8.62 14.01 9.42
CA GLN A 49 9.89 14.74 9.45
C GLN A 49 10.65 14.57 8.12
N LEU A 50 10.79 13.32 7.65
CA LEU A 50 11.43 13.04 6.36
C LEU A 50 10.72 13.73 5.19
N TYR A 51 9.38 13.78 5.22
CA TYR A 51 8.59 14.46 4.20
C TYR A 51 8.83 15.98 4.20
N ARG A 52 8.78 16.63 5.37
CA ARG A 52 9.02 18.07 5.52
C ARG A 52 10.44 18.48 5.10
N ASP A 53 11.41 17.64 5.40
CA ASP A 53 12.81 17.84 5.03
C ASP A 53 13.08 17.54 3.54
N GLY A 54 12.07 17.14 2.76
CA GLY A 54 12.19 16.77 1.35
C GLY A 54 12.95 15.47 1.10
N ARG A 55 13.26 14.71 2.16
CA ARG A 55 14.01 13.44 2.14
C ARG A 55 13.16 12.21 1.86
N TYR A 56 11.84 12.36 1.92
CA TYR A 56 10.88 11.35 1.51
C TYR A 56 9.79 11.97 0.66
N ARG A 57 9.50 11.35 -0.48
CA ARG A 57 8.37 11.71 -1.34
C ARG A 57 7.43 10.52 -1.41
N PRO A 58 6.24 10.59 -0.82
CA PRO A 58 5.29 9.50 -0.91
C PRO A 58 4.82 9.32 -2.36
N TRP A 59 4.39 8.11 -2.69
CA TRP A 59 3.81 7.82 -4.00
C TRP A 59 2.52 8.61 -4.22
N THR A 60 2.21 8.87 -5.50
CA THR A 60 0.89 9.36 -5.87
C THR A 60 -0.17 8.29 -5.67
N LEU A 61 -1.42 8.70 -5.52
CA LEU A 61 -2.56 7.77 -5.41
C LEU A 61 -2.63 6.81 -6.59
N GLU A 62 -2.41 7.31 -7.81
CA GLU A 62 -2.43 6.51 -9.05
C GLU A 62 -1.28 5.50 -9.10
N ALA A 63 -0.04 5.93 -8.78
CA ALA A 63 1.12 5.02 -8.76
C ALA A 63 0.93 3.90 -7.72
N ALA A 64 0.45 4.24 -6.53
CA ALA A 64 0.15 3.25 -5.50
C ALA A 64 -0.97 2.30 -5.93
N ALA A 65 -2.03 2.80 -6.56
CA ALA A 65 -3.12 1.96 -7.05
C ALA A 65 -2.66 0.99 -8.15
N GLN A 66 -1.81 1.46 -9.08
CA GLN A 66 -1.22 0.64 -10.14
C GLN A 66 -0.35 -0.47 -9.57
N VAL A 67 0.59 -0.15 -8.68
CA VAL A 67 1.46 -1.15 -8.05
C VAL A 67 0.62 -2.16 -7.26
N CYS A 68 -0.32 -1.71 -6.44
CA CYS A 68 -1.20 -2.60 -5.68
C CYS A 68 -2.06 -3.52 -6.57
N ARG A 69 -2.38 -3.13 -7.81
CA ARG A 69 -3.07 -3.99 -8.78
C ARG A 69 -2.19 -5.17 -9.19
N GLU A 70 -0.91 -4.92 -9.43
CA GLU A 70 0.06 -5.96 -9.76
C GLU A 70 0.30 -6.90 -8.57
N LEU A 71 0.44 -6.36 -7.34
CA LEU A 71 0.51 -7.18 -6.13
C LEU A 71 -0.76 -8.04 -5.97
N ALA A 72 -1.93 -7.46 -6.23
CA ALA A 72 -3.19 -8.19 -6.15
C ALA A 72 -3.27 -9.34 -7.14
N ALA A 73 -2.80 -9.15 -8.37
CA ALA A 73 -2.70 -10.23 -9.35
C ALA A 73 -1.75 -11.35 -8.89
N LEU A 74 -0.60 -11.01 -8.29
CA LEU A 74 0.35 -12.00 -7.76
C LEU A 74 -0.25 -12.84 -6.63
N PHE A 75 -0.89 -12.21 -5.65
CA PHE A 75 -1.51 -12.93 -4.53
C PHE A 75 -2.71 -13.76 -4.98
N ALA A 76 -3.53 -13.26 -5.91
CA ALA A 76 -4.62 -14.02 -6.51
C ALA A 76 -4.11 -15.27 -7.25
N ALA A 77 -3.05 -15.15 -8.06
CA ALA A 77 -2.43 -16.28 -8.74
C ALA A 77 -1.83 -17.31 -7.77
N ALA A 78 -1.37 -16.87 -6.59
CA ALA A 78 -0.87 -17.73 -5.53
C ALA A 78 -1.97 -18.34 -4.63
N GLY A 79 -3.23 -17.99 -4.83
CA GLY A 79 -4.35 -18.45 -3.98
C GLY A 79 -4.34 -17.85 -2.56
N ILE A 80 -3.61 -16.74 -2.34
CA ILE A 80 -3.50 -16.09 -1.03
C ILE A 80 -4.46 -14.89 -0.97
N PRO A 81 -5.43 -14.87 -0.04
CA PRO A 81 -6.42 -13.80 0.02
C PRO A 81 -5.84 -12.49 0.55
N ILE A 82 -6.18 -11.37 -0.11
CA ILE A 82 -5.94 -10.02 0.40
C ILE A 82 -7.17 -9.55 1.19
N ILE A 83 -7.05 -9.58 2.52
CA ILE A 83 -8.15 -9.24 3.43
C ILE A 83 -8.26 -7.74 3.70
N LYS A 84 -7.19 -6.97 3.44
CA LYS A 84 -7.20 -5.50 3.54
C LYS A 84 -6.33 -4.90 2.43
N LEU A 85 -6.87 -3.89 1.77
CA LEU A 85 -6.18 -3.14 0.73
C LEU A 85 -6.54 -1.66 0.89
N GLY A 86 -5.56 -0.86 1.31
CA GLY A 86 -5.76 0.53 1.69
C GLY A 86 -5.96 0.74 3.19
N LEU A 87 -5.97 2.01 3.58
CA LEU A 87 -6.06 2.46 4.96
C LEU A 87 -7.45 2.97 5.28
N GLU A 88 -7.90 2.69 6.51
CA GLU A 88 -9.09 3.29 7.09
C GLU A 88 -8.63 4.14 8.27
N PHE A 89 -9.05 5.40 8.25
CA PHE A 89 -8.77 6.37 9.30
C PHE A 89 -10.11 6.92 9.80
N SER A 90 -10.23 7.10 11.12
CA SER A 90 -11.27 7.90 11.75
C SER A 90 -11.26 9.34 11.23
N SER A 91 -12.28 10.15 11.57
CA SER A 91 -12.30 11.58 11.22
C SER A 91 -11.02 12.28 11.67
N ASP A 92 -10.65 12.07 12.92
CA ASP A 92 -9.57 12.79 13.59
C ASP A 92 -8.21 12.38 13.03
N GLU A 93 -8.03 11.11 12.70
CA GLU A 93 -6.81 10.62 12.04
C GLU A 93 -6.65 11.16 10.61
N ARG A 94 -7.75 11.45 9.90
CA ARG A 94 -7.67 12.04 8.55
C ARG A 94 -7.15 13.47 8.57
N GLU A 95 -7.44 14.23 9.61
CA GLU A 95 -6.89 15.58 9.79
C GLU A 95 -5.36 15.56 9.95
N GLY A 96 -4.82 14.45 10.46
CA GLY A 96 -3.38 14.23 10.60
C GLY A 96 -2.68 13.76 9.32
N ILE A 97 -3.36 13.59 8.19
CA ILE A 97 -2.72 13.17 6.94
C ILE A 97 -2.01 14.35 6.28
N LEU A 98 -0.68 14.27 6.19
CA LEU A 98 0.14 15.30 5.55
C LEU A 98 0.34 15.07 4.04
N ALA A 99 0.48 13.81 3.63
CA ALA A 99 0.71 13.45 2.23
C ALA A 99 0.56 11.94 1.98
N GLY A 100 0.44 11.59 0.70
CA GLY A 100 0.53 10.22 0.21
C GLY A 100 -0.78 9.64 -0.31
N PRO A 101 -0.76 8.35 -0.71
CA PRO A 101 -1.82 7.68 -1.46
C PRO A 101 -2.98 7.24 -0.54
N TYR A 102 -3.66 8.20 0.07
CA TYR A 102 -4.88 7.93 0.85
C TYR A 102 -6.13 8.13 0.01
N HIS A 103 -7.02 7.14 0.04
CA HIS A 103 -8.40 7.28 -0.41
C HIS A 103 -9.30 6.32 0.38
N PRO A 104 -10.47 6.75 0.88
CA PRO A 104 -11.38 5.87 1.63
C PRO A 104 -11.81 4.62 0.84
N ARG A 105 -11.84 4.73 -0.50
CA ARG A 105 -12.15 3.64 -1.43
C ARG A 105 -10.92 3.20 -2.22
N PHE A 106 -9.75 3.17 -1.60
CA PHE A 106 -8.50 2.79 -2.29
C PHE A 106 -8.60 1.43 -2.98
N ARG A 107 -9.24 0.44 -2.32
CA ARG A 107 -9.52 -0.87 -2.92
C ARG A 107 -10.27 -0.78 -4.24
N GLU A 108 -11.28 0.08 -4.34
CA GLU A 108 -12.03 0.28 -5.58
C GLU A 108 -11.11 0.86 -6.67
N LEU A 109 -10.27 1.85 -6.34
CA LEU A 109 -9.31 2.42 -7.30
C LEU A 109 -8.33 1.38 -7.86
N VAL A 110 -7.91 0.44 -7.03
CA VAL A 110 -7.02 -0.66 -7.46
C VAL A 110 -7.71 -1.58 -8.48
N PHE A 111 -9.02 -1.79 -8.36
CA PHE A 111 -9.77 -2.70 -9.23
C PHE A 111 -10.58 -2.00 -10.32
N GLN A 112 -10.68 -0.67 -10.30
CA GLN A 112 -11.35 0.10 -11.35
C GLN A 112 -10.53 0.02 -12.63
N ASN A 113 -11.15 -0.43 -13.72
CA ASN A 113 -10.57 -0.39 -15.06
C ASN A 113 -10.56 1.06 -15.55
N LYS A 114 -9.40 1.72 -15.58
CA LYS A 114 -9.17 2.71 -16.63
C LYS A 114 -8.83 1.91 -17.91
N ILE A 115 -9.85 1.45 -18.61
CA ILE A 115 -9.74 1.43 -20.08
C ILE A 115 -10.00 2.89 -20.46
N ALA A 116 -8.95 3.71 -20.37
CA ALA A 116 -8.93 4.99 -21.06
C ALA A 116 -8.25 4.71 -22.40
N SER A 117 -9.09 4.42 -23.39
CA SER A 117 -8.81 4.61 -24.81
C SER A 117 -8.52 6.08 -25.10
#